data_AF-A0A8I1PQU8-F1
#
_entry.id   AF-A0A8I1PQU8-F1
#
_cell.length_a   1.000
_cell.length_b   1.000
_cell.length_c   1.000
_cell.angle_alpha   90.00
_cell.angle_beta   90.00
_cell.angle_gamma   90.00
#
_symmetry.space_group_name_H-M   'P 1'
#
loop_
_entity.id
_entity.type
_entity.pdbx_description
1 polymer ?
#
loop_
_entity_poly.entity_id
_entity_poly.type
_entity_poly.pdbx_seq_one_letter_code
_entity_poly.pdbx_strand_id
1 'polypeptide(L)'
;MTKTTVMICRDPKGLNRQLVPLLPATGAITLIGWKQIPEPVDGGVPNDVAMMLARAFTSVARVTFFGISEADVTSRDWLLLKEDFVRAVNKRGLIGRAQQLIDRIPYNAVLVSTRQAKTVIRLFDEPAFPWWLEGQIVLLSSTEGPPPLLDIKSVISLLDNDDSSRQRETCLDAGILGIIRPGVDGDIAGFLSLDPSIEAQLLSTLEDESTCSGFDWSVLCEAEFGERFAGA
;
A
#
# COMPACT_ATOMS: atom_id res chain seq x y z
N MET A 1 27.50 -9.11 5.84
CA MET A 1 26.34 -9.68 5.14
C MET A 1 25.10 -9.18 5.85
N THR A 2 24.16 -8.66 5.09
CA THR A 2 22.93 -8.11 5.65
C THR A 2 21.93 -9.24 5.86
N LYS A 3 21.30 -9.28 7.03
CA LYS A 3 20.28 -10.27 7.37
C LYS A 3 18.93 -9.56 7.41
N THR A 4 17.99 -10.02 6.59
CA THR A 4 16.63 -9.48 6.52
C THR A 4 15.65 -10.52 7.06
N THR A 5 14.69 -10.06 7.88
CA THR A 5 13.61 -10.89 8.43
C THR A 5 12.28 -10.24 8.13
N VAL A 6 11.35 -11.00 7.56
CA VAL A 6 9.97 -10.60 7.30
C VAL A 6 9.06 -11.29 8.32
N MET A 7 8.18 -10.52 8.93
CA MET A 7 7.32 -10.95 10.04
C MET A 7 5.87 -10.64 9.69
N ILE A 8 4.97 -11.58 9.98
CA ILE A 8 3.53 -11.43 9.76
C ILE A 8 2.80 -11.51 11.10
N CYS A 9 1.87 -10.58 11.35
CA CYS A 9 0.91 -10.67 12.45
C CYS A 9 -0.51 -10.58 11.89
N ARG A 10 -1.30 -11.65 12.05
CA ARG A 10 -2.71 -11.69 11.63
C ARG A 10 -3.62 -11.20 12.75
N ASP A 11 -4.72 -10.55 12.38
CA ASP A 11 -5.79 -10.09 13.27
C ASP A 11 -5.28 -9.29 14.49
N PRO A 12 -4.45 -8.25 14.30
CA PRO A 12 -3.97 -7.42 15.41
C PRO A 12 -5.14 -6.72 16.12
N LYS A 13 -5.15 -6.75 17.45
CA LYS A 13 -6.23 -6.18 18.28
C LYS A 13 -5.84 -4.85 18.93
N GLY A 14 -4.57 -4.61 19.19
CA GLY A 14 -4.01 -3.48 19.94
C GLY A 14 -2.88 -2.70 19.23
N LEU A 15 -2.16 -3.31 18.28
CA LEU A 15 -1.11 -2.69 17.46
C LEU A 15 -1.65 -1.78 16.35
N ASN A 16 -2.98 -1.65 16.25
CA ASN A 16 -3.67 -0.75 15.31
C ASN A 16 -3.32 0.73 15.51
N ARG A 17 -2.48 1.08 16.49
CA ARG A 17 -1.97 2.44 16.75
C ARG A 17 -0.80 2.84 15.86
N GLN A 18 -0.08 1.87 15.28
CA GLN A 18 1.02 2.13 14.34
C GLN A 18 0.55 2.31 12.90
N LEU A 19 -0.75 2.15 12.67
CA LEU A 19 -1.39 2.36 11.39
C LEU A 19 -2.44 3.45 11.57
N VAL A 20 -2.54 4.37 10.60
CA VAL A 20 -3.77 5.15 10.46
C VAL A 20 -4.97 4.19 10.47
N PRO A 21 -6.08 4.48 11.19
CA PRO A 21 -7.16 3.53 11.40
C PRO A 21 -7.56 2.81 10.10
N LEU A 22 -7.11 1.55 9.96
CA LEU A 22 -7.57 0.69 8.89
C LEU A 22 -9.01 0.34 9.21
N LEU A 23 -9.88 0.63 8.24
CA LEU A 23 -11.32 0.45 8.29
C LEU A 23 -11.77 -0.77 9.10
N PRO A 24 -12.32 -0.59 10.31
CA PRO A 24 -12.92 -1.70 11.04
C PRO A 24 -14.44 -1.61 10.87
N ALA A 25 -14.96 -2.44 9.96
CA ALA A 25 -16.35 -2.89 10.00
C ALA A 25 -16.50 -4.29 9.40
N THR A 26 -15.69 -4.67 8.39
CA THR A 26 -15.67 -5.99 7.76
C THR A 26 -14.39 -6.13 6.91
N GLY A 27 -13.58 -7.16 7.17
CA GLY A 27 -12.31 -7.44 6.49
C GLY A 27 -11.29 -8.07 7.46
N ALA A 28 -10.28 -8.74 6.94
CA ALA A 28 -9.17 -9.27 7.73
C ALA A 28 -7.99 -8.28 7.70
N ILE A 29 -7.34 -8.07 8.84
CA ILE A 29 -6.18 -7.18 8.94
C ILE A 29 -4.94 -8.04 9.21
N THR A 30 -3.89 -7.79 8.44
CA THR A 30 -2.59 -8.41 8.60
C THR A 30 -1.52 -7.32 8.65
N LEU A 31 -0.63 -7.38 9.63
CA LEU A 31 0.60 -6.58 9.66
C LEU A 31 1.73 -7.33 8.96
N ILE A 32 2.47 -6.62 8.13
CA ILE A 32 3.65 -7.09 7.42
C ILE A 32 4.81 -6.22 7.90
N GLY A 33 5.68 -6.76 8.73
CA GLY A 33 6.85 -6.06 9.25
C GLY A 33 8.13 -6.60 8.66
N TRP A 34 9.17 -5.78 8.60
CA TRP A 34 10.52 -6.23 8.25
C TRP A 34 11.57 -5.62 9.16
N LYS A 35 12.67 -6.35 9.33
CA LYS A 35 13.86 -5.87 10.03
C LYS A 35 15.11 -6.27 9.28
N GLN A 36 16.07 -5.35 9.18
CA GLN A 36 17.34 -5.57 8.52
C GLN A 36 18.48 -5.34 9.52
N ILE A 37 19.47 -6.25 9.52
CA ILE A 37 20.65 -6.18 10.39
C ILE A 37 21.92 -6.21 9.52
N PRO A 38 22.82 -5.22 9.62
CA PRO A 38 22.68 -4.00 10.43
C PRO A 38 21.51 -3.13 9.95
N GLU A 39 21.00 -2.27 10.84
CA GLU A 39 19.92 -1.36 10.49
C GLU A 39 20.37 -0.40 9.37
N PRO A 40 19.49 -0.12 8.39
CA PRO A 40 19.79 0.83 7.34
C PRO A 40 20.06 2.22 7.94
N VAL A 41 20.96 2.98 7.31
CA VAL A 41 21.25 4.36 7.70
C VAL A 41 20.11 5.29 7.30
N ASP A 42 19.45 4.99 6.17
CA ASP A 42 18.33 5.75 5.64
C ASP A 42 17.01 5.14 6.11
N GLY A 43 16.06 5.98 6.53
CA GLY A 43 14.71 5.54 6.86
C GLY A 43 13.92 5.09 5.62
N GLY A 44 12.89 4.27 5.82
CA GLY A 44 12.03 3.75 4.75
C GLY A 44 12.23 2.26 4.46
N VAL A 45 11.79 1.83 3.28
CA VAL A 45 11.78 0.41 2.91
C VAL A 45 13.10 0.04 2.24
N PRO A 46 13.88 -0.93 2.77
CA PRO A 46 15.08 -1.40 2.09
C PRO A 46 14.78 -1.89 0.67
N ASN A 47 15.67 -1.61 -0.29
CA ASN A 47 15.45 -1.94 -1.72
C ASN A 47 15.12 -3.41 -1.99
N ASP A 48 15.74 -4.32 -1.24
CA ASP A 48 15.52 -5.76 -1.34
C ASP A 48 14.13 -6.15 -0.81
N VAL A 49 13.70 -5.55 0.30
CA VAL A 49 12.33 -5.67 0.82
C VAL A 49 11.31 -5.05 -0.14
N ALA A 50 11.57 -3.85 -0.66
CA ALA A 50 10.71 -3.15 -1.60
C ALA A 50 10.48 -3.98 -2.88
N MET A 51 11.53 -4.62 -3.40
CA MET A 51 11.42 -5.53 -4.54
C MET A 51 10.60 -6.78 -4.21
N MET A 52 10.82 -7.40 -3.05
CA MET A 52 10.05 -8.55 -2.57
C MET A 52 8.56 -8.21 -2.47
N LEU A 53 8.21 -7.09 -1.82
CA LEU A 53 6.84 -6.60 -1.72
C LEU A 53 6.23 -6.32 -3.11
N ALA A 54 6.98 -5.65 -3.99
CA ALA A 54 6.51 -5.32 -5.32
C ALA A 54 6.17 -6.56 -6.15
N ARG A 55 6.99 -7.61 -6.09
CA ARG A 55 6.73 -8.90 -6.75
C ARG A 55 5.54 -9.62 -6.15
N ALA A 56 5.46 -9.67 -4.82
CA ALA A 56 4.34 -10.30 -4.14
C ALA A 56 3.00 -9.64 -4.51
N PHE A 57 2.95 -8.31 -4.46
CA PHE A 57 1.72 -7.56 -4.79
C PHE A 57 1.30 -7.75 -6.25
N THR A 58 2.26 -7.69 -7.19
CA THR A 58 1.96 -7.81 -8.63
C THR A 58 1.68 -9.22 -9.11
N SER A 59 2.10 -10.24 -8.35
CA SER A 59 1.78 -11.64 -8.64
C SER A 59 0.32 -11.98 -8.30
N VAL A 60 -0.24 -11.34 -7.26
CA VAL A 60 -1.61 -11.64 -6.80
C VAL A 60 -2.66 -10.64 -7.28
N ALA A 61 -2.24 -9.44 -7.67
CA ALA A 61 -3.16 -8.36 -8.00
C ALA A 61 -2.60 -7.37 -9.03
N ARG A 62 -3.51 -6.59 -9.62
CA ARG A 62 -3.15 -5.29 -10.21
C ARG A 62 -3.03 -4.27 -9.08
N VAL A 63 -1.89 -3.59 -9.04
CA VAL A 63 -1.49 -2.66 -7.98
C VAL A 63 -1.74 -1.24 -8.43
N THR A 64 -2.50 -0.47 -7.65
CA THR A 64 -2.77 0.96 -7.91
C THR A 64 -2.28 1.82 -6.76
N PHE A 65 -1.51 2.86 -7.05
CA PHE A 65 -0.89 3.74 -6.06
C PHE A 65 -0.70 5.17 -6.59
N PHE A 66 -0.37 6.11 -5.72
CA PHE A 66 -0.05 7.48 -6.11
C PHE A 66 1.38 7.60 -6.60
N GLY A 67 1.57 8.36 -7.66
CA GLY A 67 2.88 8.73 -8.15
C GLY A 67 2.90 10.11 -8.77
N ILE A 68 4.07 10.49 -9.26
CA ILE A 68 4.28 11.70 -10.05
C ILE A 68 4.56 11.33 -11.50
N SER A 69 3.86 11.99 -12.42
CA SER A 69 4.11 11.87 -13.85
C SER A 69 4.95 13.04 -14.36
N GLU A 70 6.01 12.73 -15.11
CA GLU A 70 6.77 13.71 -15.89
C GLU A 70 6.04 14.10 -17.18
N ALA A 71 5.21 13.19 -17.72
CA ALA A 71 4.33 13.49 -18.82
C ALA A 71 3.16 14.35 -18.34
N ASP A 72 2.70 15.28 -19.19
CA ASP A 72 1.53 16.13 -18.94
C ASP A 72 0.23 15.32 -19.04
N VAL A 73 0.01 14.45 -18.05
CA VAL A 73 -1.19 13.63 -17.92
C VAL A 73 -2.28 14.51 -17.32
N THR A 74 -3.19 14.97 -18.18
CA THR A 74 -4.33 15.81 -17.77
C THR A 74 -5.66 15.05 -17.77
N SER A 75 -5.70 13.88 -18.41
CA SER A 75 -6.90 13.05 -18.51
C SER A 75 -7.31 12.48 -17.16
N ARG A 76 -8.61 12.54 -16.88
CA ARG A 76 -9.23 11.87 -15.72
C ARG A 76 -9.55 10.40 -15.99
N ASP A 77 -9.57 10.01 -17.26
CA ASP A 77 -9.74 8.63 -17.68
C ASP A 77 -8.40 7.89 -17.63
N TRP A 78 -8.46 6.58 -17.44
CA TRP A 78 -7.29 5.71 -17.49
C TRP A 78 -6.68 5.71 -18.89
N LEU A 79 -5.44 6.16 -19.00
CA LEU A 79 -4.65 6.10 -20.23
C LEU A 79 -3.63 4.98 -20.10
N LEU A 80 -3.55 4.11 -21.11
CA LEU A 80 -2.47 3.13 -21.19
C LEU A 80 -1.19 3.84 -21.69
N LEU A 81 -0.21 3.97 -20.81
CA LEU A 81 1.11 4.50 -21.12
C LEU A 81 2.14 3.38 -20.98
N LYS A 82 2.63 2.89 -22.13
CA LYS A 82 3.47 1.68 -22.21
C LYS A 82 2.72 0.46 -21.67
N GLU A 83 3.09 -0.02 -20.49
CA GLU A 83 2.52 -1.22 -19.84
C GLU A 83 1.65 -0.86 -18.61
N ASP A 84 1.60 0.43 -18.27
CA ASP A 84 0.95 0.93 -17.06
C ASP A 84 -0.27 1.77 -17.42
N PHE A 85 -1.31 1.70 -16.61
CA PHE A 85 -2.43 2.64 -16.70
C PHE A 85 -2.14 3.83 -15.80
N VAL A 86 -2.30 5.02 -16.34
CA VAL A 86 -2.06 6.28 -15.62
C VAL A 86 -3.25 7.20 -15.80
N ARG A 87 -3.63 7.91 -14.74
CA ARG A 87 -4.63 8.98 -14.81
C ARG A 87 -4.29 10.14 -13.89
N ALA A 88 -4.73 11.33 -14.25
CA ALA A 88 -4.52 12.53 -13.47
C ALA A 88 -5.33 12.53 -12.17
N VAL A 89 -4.70 12.96 -11.07
CA VAL A 89 -5.35 13.28 -9.79
C VAL A 89 -5.71 14.76 -9.83
N ASN A 90 -6.78 15.10 -10.55
CA ASN A 90 -7.15 16.50 -10.76
C ASN A 90 -7.96 17.05 -9.58
N LYS A 91 -7.41 18.06 -8.90
CA LYS A 91 -8.03 18.73 -7.75
C LYS A 91 -9.22 19.63 -8.08
N ARG A 92 -9.41 20.01 -9.36
CA ARG A 92 -10.42 21.02 -9.74
C ARG A 92 -11.83 20.56 -9.37
N GLY A 93 -12.48 21.36 -8.53
CA GLY A 93 -13.86 21.17 -8.07
C GLY A 93 -13.99 20.47 -6.72
N LEU A 94 -12.87 20.24 -6.01
CA LEU A 94 -12.88 19.67 -4.67
C LEU A 94 -12.72 20.78 -3.64
N ILE A 95 -13.79 21.03 -2.90
CA ILE A 95 -13.85 21.93 -1.75
C ILE A 95 -14.55 21.15 -0.64
N GLY A 96 -13.97 21.08 0.55
CA GLY A 96 -14.56 20.31 1.65
C GLY A 96 -13.63 20.07 2.84
N ARG A 97 -14.03 19.15 3.73
CA ARG A 97 -13.33 18.85 4.99
C ARG A 97 -11.89 18.35 4.79
N ALA A 98 -11.61 17.69 3.67
CA ALA A 98 -10.28 17.19 3.30
C ALA A 98 -9.38 18.24 2.61
N GLN A 99 -9.68 19.54 2.69
CA GLN A 99 -8.94 20.59 1.96
C GLN A 99 -7.43 20.55 2.25
N GLN A 100 -7.04 20.31 3.51
CA GLN A 100 -5.63 20.25 3.91
C GLN A 100 -4.87 19.08 3.24
N LEU A 101 -5.52 17.93 3.03
CA LEU A 101 -4.95 16.81 2.29
C LEU A 101 -4.88 17.13 0.79
N ILE A 102 -5.95 17.71 0.25
CA ILE A 102 -6.02 18.12 -1.16
C ILE A 102 -4.91 19.10 -1.49
N ASP A 103 -4.63 20.06 -0.62
CA ASP A 103 -3.61 21.08 -0.84
C ASP A 103 -2.20 20.48 -0.92
N ARG A 104 -1.93 19.37 -0.22
CA ARG A 104 -0.63 18.66 -0.21
C ARG A 104 -0.36 17.83 -1.46
N ILE A 105 -1.38 17.40 -2.19
CA ILE A 105 -1.20 16.58 -3.41
C ILE A 105 -0.49 17.42 -4.48
N PRO A 106 0.57 16.98 -5.17
CA PRO A 106 1.16 17.79 -6.24
C PRO A 106 0.24 17.99 -7.45
N TYR A 107 0.47 19.03 -8.26
CA TYR A 107 -0.38 19.31 -9.43
C TYR A 107 -0.26 18.24 -10.53
N ASN A 108 0.89 17.57 -10.60
CA ASN A 108 1.22 16.49 -11.51
C ASN A 108 1.08 15.11 -10.84
N ALA A 109 0.33 15.04 -9.73
CA ALA A 109 -0.03 13.78 -9.12
C ALA A 109 -0.89 12.94 -10.08
N VAL A 110 -0.56 11.66 -10.13
CA VAL A 110 -1.27 10.66 -10.91
C VAL A 110 -1.58 9.45 -10.04
N LEU A 111 -2.59 8.69 -10.44
CA LEU A 111 -2.70 7.30 -10.04
C LEU A 111 -2.05 6.45 -11.12
N VAL A 112 -1.21 5.53 -10.69
CA VAL A 112 -0.58 4.51 -11.54
C VAL A 112 -1.22 3.19 -11.18
N SER A 113 -1.65 2.42 -12.17
CA SER A 113 -2.21 1.08 -12.01
C SER A 113 -1.47 0.09 -12.91
N THR A 114 -0.81 -0.89 -12.32
CA THR A 114 0.21 -1.71 -12.97
C THR A 114 0.19 -3.16 -12.49
N ARG A 115 0.81 -4.03 -13.30
CA ARG A 115 1.17 -5.42 -12.94
C ARG A 115 2.68 -5.62 -12.93
N GLN A 116 3.45 -4.54 -13.06
CA GLN A 116 4.89 -4.59 -13.24
C GLN A 116 5.57 -4.30 -11.91
N ALA A 117 6.25 -5.29 -11.33
CA ALA A 117 6.99 -5.10 -10.07
C ALA A 117 7.99 -3.93 -10.14
N LYS A 118 8.65 -3.77 -11.30
CA LYS A 118 9.56 -2.64 -11.60
C LYS A 118 8.89 -1.26 -11.52
N THR A 119 7.58 -1.18 -11.75
CA THR A 119 6.82 0.06 -11.62
C THR A 119 6.38 0.24 -10.16
N VAL A 120 5.91 -0.83 -9.52
CA VAL A 120 5.46 -0.82 -8.12
C VAL A 120 6.58 -0.41 -7.16
N ILE A 121 7.83 -0.81 -7.38
CA ILE A 121 8.94 -0.43 -6.48
C ILE A 121 9.06 1.10 -6.29
N ARG A 122 8.65 1.88 -7.29
CA ARG A 122 8.68 3.36 -7.24
C ARG A 122 7.80 3.93 -6.14
N LEU A 123 6.79 3.19 -5.67
CA LEU A 123 5.88 3.66 -4.62
C LEU A 123 6.60 3.87 -3.28
N PHE A 124 7.68 3.13 -3.03
CA PHE A 124 8.42 3.20 -1.76
C PHE A 124 9.36 4.41 -1.70
N ASP A 125 9.76 4.93 -2.86
CA ASP A 125 10.68 6.06 -3.02
C ASP A 125 9.99 7.33 -3.52
N GLU A 126 8.66 7.35 -3.63
CA GLU A 126 7.91 8.48 -4.20
C GLU A 126 7.91 9.68 -3.23
N PRO A 127 8.67 10.76 -3.49
CA PRO A 127 8.86 11.83 -2.51
C PRO A 127 7.60 12.65 -2.25
N ALA A 128 6.67 12.67 -3.21
CA ALA A 128 5.38 13.32 -3.07
C ALA A 128 4.42 12.58 -2.13
N PHE A 129 4.63 11.27 -1.99
CA PHE A 129 3.78 10.36 -1.22
C PHE A 129 4.68 9.44 -0.39
N PRO A 130 5.49 10.00 0.53
CA PRO A 130 6.54 9.25 1.20
C PRO A 130 5.95 8.15 2.08
N TRP A 131 6.49 6.94 1.93
CA TRP A 131 6.04 5.75 2.66
C TRP A 131 6.11 5.95 4.17
N TRP A 132 7.24 6.44 4.69
CA TRP A 132 7.51 6.66 6.12
C TRP A 132 6.78 7.87 6.75
N LEU A 133 5.91 8.58 6.02
CA LEU A 133 5.02 9.60 6.61
C LEU A 133 3.55 9.24 6.42
N GLU A 134 3.28 7.95 6.20
CA GLU A 134 1.95 7.44 5.92
C GLU A 134 1.27 8.11 4.70
N GLY A 135 2.08 8.63 3.76
CA GLY A 135 1.61 9.42 2.62
C GLY A 135 1.16 8.59 1.43
N GLN A 136 1.38 7.28 1.45
CA GLN A 136 1.08 6.35 0.36
C GLN A 136 -0.09 5.42 0.71
N ILE A 137 -0.85 5.05 -0.30
CA ILE A 137 -1.84 3.98 -0.21
C ILE A 137 -1.71 3.08 -1.44
N VAL A 138 -1.77 1.79 -1.22
CA VAL A 138 -1.73 0.80 -2.28
C VAL A 138 -3.07 0.07 -2.33
N LEU A 139 -3.66 0.02 -3.52
CA LEU A 139 -4.93 -0.63 -3.78
C LEU A 139 -4.70 -1.85 -4.64
N LEU A 140 -5.18 -2.99 -4.17
CA LEU A 140 -5.10 -4.27 -4.87
C LEU A 140 -6.44 -4.54 -5.55
N SER A 141 -6.41 -4.79 -6.85
CA SER A 141 -7.58 -5.11 -7.68
C SER A 141 -7.31 -6.37 -8.49
N SER A 142 -8.33 -6.92 -9.15
CA SER A 142 -8.18 -8.14 -9.96
C SER A 142 -7.03 -8.05 -10.96
N THR A 143 -6.17 -9.07 -10.98
CA THR A 143 -4.96 -9.15 -11.81
C THR A 143 -5.24 -8.98 -13.30
N GLU A 144 -6.29 -9.63 -13.81
CA GLU A 144 -6.70 -9.56 -15.22
C GLU A 144 -7.78 -8.50 -15.48
N GLY A 145 -8.25 -7.83 -14.43
CA GLY A 145 -9.27 -6.79 -14.54
C GLY A 145 -8.74 -5.46 -15.07
N PRO A 146 -9.66 -4.55 -15.47
CA PRO A 146 -9.31 -3.16 -15.72
C PRO A 146 -8.81 -2.49 -14.41
N PRO A 147 -8.11 -1.35 -14.50
CA PRO A 147 -7.82 -0.52 -13.34
C PRO A 147 -9.09 -0.16 -12.55
N PRO A 148 -8.99 0.05 -11.22
CA PRO A 148 -10.15 0.31 -10.39
C PRO A 148 -10.87 1.60 -10.79
N LEU A 149 -12.20 1.57 -10.74
CA LEU A 149 -13.08 2.69 -11.10
C LEU A 149 -13.26 3.63 -9.91
N LEU A 150 -12.20 4.33 -9.55
CA LEU A 150 -12.26 5.33 -8.49
C LEU A 150 -12.58 6.70 -9.07
N ASP A 151 -13.33 7.55 -8.40
CA ASP A 151 -13.27 8.99 -8.68
C ASP A 151 -12.29 9.67 -7.70
N ILE A 152 -12.01 10.96 -7.92
CA ILE A 152 -11.07 11.69 -7.07
C ILE A 152 -11.59 11.83 -5.63
N LYS A 153 -12.91 11.89 -5.43
CA LYS A 153 -13.53 12.00 -4.11
C LYS A 153 -13.31 10.71 -3.32
N SER A 154 -13.47 9.56 -3.96
CA SER A 154 -13.22 8.23 -3.40
C SER A 154 -11.76 8.10 -2.98
N VAL A 155 -10.85 8.54 -3.85
CA VAL A 155 -9.40 8.52 -3.61
C VAL A 155 -9.02 9.40 -2.40
N ILE A 156 -9.58 10.60 -2.29
CA ILE A 156 -9.34 11.48 -1.14
C ILE A 156 -9.97 10.91 0.12
N SER A 157 -11.19 10.35 0.04
CA SER A 157 -11.84 9.71 1.19
C SER A 157 -11.00 8.56 1.74
N LEU A 158 -10.38 7.77 0.85
CA LEU A 158 -9.43 6.72 1.22
C LEU A 158 -8.12 7.26 1.82
N LEU A 159 -7.79 8.54 1.68
CA LEU A 159 -6.65 9.16 2.36
C LEU A 159 -7.04 9.82 3.69
N ASP A 160 -8.25 10.37 3.77
CA ASP A 160 -8.74 11.21 4.87
C ASP A 160 -9.17 10.39 6.10
N ASN A 161 -9.52 9.11 5.94
CA ASN A 161 -9.83 8.17 7.03
C ASN A 161 -11.02 8.52 7.94
N ASP A 162 -11.67 9.66 7.68
CA ASP A 162 -12.74 10.21 8.52
C ASP A 162 -14.10 9.49 8.36
N ASP A 163 -14.34 8.76 7.27
CA ASP A 163 -15.60 8.05 7.02
C ASP A 163 -15.38 6.56 6.73
N SER A 164 -15.04 5.80 7.76
CA SER A 164 -14.76 4.38 7.62
C SER A 164 -15.97 3.54 7.19
N SER A 165 -17.18 4.05 7.42
CA SER A 165 -18.42 3.32 7.19
C SER A 165 -18.72 3.07 5.70
N ARG A 166 -18.35 4.01 4.83
CA ARG A 166 -18.63 3.96 3.38
C ARG A 166 -17.45 3.51 2.53
N GLN A 167 -16.26 3.51 3.09
CA GLN A 167 -15.06 3.18 2.34
C GLN A 167 -15.05 1.72 1.87
N ARG A 168 -15.62 0.78 2.62
CA ARG A 168 -15.74 -0.62 2.16
C ARG A 168 -16.59 -0.74 0.90
N GLU A 169 -17.80 -0.19 0.90
CA GLU A 169 -18.71 -0.21 -0.26
C GLU A 169 -18.04 0.46 -1.46
N THR A 170 -17.42 1.63 -1.24
CA THR A 170 -16.65 2.35 -2.26
C THR A 170 -15.53 1.48 -2.85
N CYS A 171 -14.82 0.71 -2.01
CA CYS A 171 -13.76 -0.18 -2.47
C CYS A 171 -14.31 -1.34 -3.29
N LEU A 172 -15.36 -2.01 -2.81
CA LEU A 172 -15.97 -3.14 -3.50
C LEU A 172 -16.56 -2.71 -4.85
N ASP A 173 -17.28 -1.60 -4.90
CA ASP A 173 -17.85 -1.03 -6.13
C ASP A 173 -16.76 -0.65 -7.14
N ALA A 174 -15.59 -0.23 -6.65
CA ALA A 174 -14.42 0.07 -7.48
C ALA A 174 -13.62 -1.18 -7.90
N GLY A 175 -13.99 -2.38 -7.43
CA GLY A 175 -13.30 -3.65 -7.72
C GLY A 175 -11.99 -3.84 -6.93
N ILE A 176 -11.87 -3.19 -5.77
CA ILE A 176 -10.72 -3.31 -4.87
C ILE A 176 -10.93 -4.52 -3.95
N LEU A 177 -9.91 -5.38 -3.91
CA LEU A 177 -9.85 -6.61 -3.12
C LEU A 177 -9.06 -6.42 -1.82
N GLY A 178 -8.16 -5.45 -1.78
CA GLY A 178 -7.36 -5.18 -0.60
C GLY A 178 -6.68 -3.82 -0.64
N ILE A 179 -6.28 -3.35 0.54
CA ILE A 179 -5.62 -2.06 0.74
C ILE A 179 -4.36 -2.30 1.57
N ILE A 180 -3.23 -1.75 1.14
CA ILE A 180 -2.00 -1.74 1.92
C ILE A 180 -1.65 -0.31 2.27
N ARG A 181 -1.23 -0.11 3.52
CA ARG A 181 -0.74 1.17 4.00
C ARG A 181 0.56 1.01 4.78
N PRO A 182 1.50 1.96 4.65
CA PRO A 182 2.62 2.07 5.57
C PRO A 182 2.14 2.30 7.01
N GLY A 183 2.96 1.85 7.97
CA GLY A 183 2.97 2.39 9.33
C GLY A 183 3.92 3.59 9.48
N VAL A 184 3.94 4.15 10.68
CA VAL A 184 4.63 5.43 10.99
C VAL A 184 6.11 5.44 10.61
N ASP A 185 6.88 4.40 10.93
CA ASP A 185 8.33 4.40 10.70
C ASP A 185 8.74 3.79 9.35
N GLY A 186 7.74 3.32 8.58
CA GLY A 186 7.96 2.73 7.27
C GLY A 186 8.67 1.38 7.30
N ASP A 187 8.73 0.69 8.43
CA ASP A 187 9.24 -0.68 8.63
C ASP A 187 8.13 -1.74 8.77
N ILE A 188 6.88 -1.27 8.81
CA ILE A 188 5.66 -2.05 8.87
C ILE A 188 4.70 -1.55 7.79
N ALA A 189 3.92 -2.48 7.24
CA ALA A 189 2.75 -2.22 6.43
C ALA A 189 1.52 -2.90 7.03
N GLY A 190 0.40 -2.20 7.07
CA GLY A 190 -0.92 -2.78 7.34
C GLY A 190 -1.59 -3.19 6.04
N PHE A 191 -2.05 -4.43 5.97
CA PHE A 191 -2.84 -4.96 4.87
C PHE A 191 -4.26 -5.25 5.34
N LEU A 192 -5.22 -4.53 4.78
CA LEU A 192 -6.64 -4.78 4.93
C LEU A 192 -7.13 -5.59 3.72
N SER A 193 -7.54 -6.83 3.97
CA SER A 193 -8.17 -7.69 2.99
C SER A 193 -9.69 -7.55 3.00
N LEU A 194 -10.26 -7.28 1.82
CA LEU A 194 -11.71 -7.25 1.61
C LEU A 194 -12.24 -8.60 1.11
N ASP A 195 -11.34 -9.47 0.64
CA ASP A 195 -11.61 -10.82 0.12
C ASP A 195 -10.65 -11.85 0.78
N PRO A 196 -11.16 -12.85 1.53
CA PRO A 196 -10.29 -13.83 2.20
C PRO A 196 -9.31 -14.56 1.26
N SER A 197 -9.66 -14.73 -0.01
CA SER A 197 -8.79 -15.40 -0.99
C SER A 197 -7.59 -14.54 -1.37
N ILE A 198 -7.72 -13.21 -1.40
CA ILE A 198 -6.57 -12.33 -1.70
C ILE A 198 -5.57 -12.34 -0.55
N GLU A 199 -6.04 -12.46 0.69
CA GLU A 199 -5.15 -12.55 1.85
C GLU A 199 -4.32 -13.83 1.84
N ALA A 200 -4.97 -14.97 1.64
CA ALA A 200 -4.28 -16.25 1.58
C ALA A 200 -3.24 -16.27 0.44
N GLN A 201 -3.60 -15.75 -0.74
CA GLN A 201 -2.69 -15.66 -1.88
C GLN A 201 -1.51 -14.74 -1.57
N LEU A 202 -1.76 -13.52 -1.07
CA LEU A 202 -0.70 -12.56 -0.79
C LEU A 202 0.27 -13.09 0.27
N LEU A 203 -0.23 -13.70 1.35
CA LEU A 203 0.63 -14.25 2.38
C LEU A 203 1.49 -15.42 1.87
N SER A 204 0.92 -16.30 1.05
CA SER A 204 1.68 -17.37 0.41
C SER A 204 2.78 -16.81 -0.49
N THR A 205 2.46 -15.82 -1.33
CA THR A 205 3.45 -15.22 -2.24
C THR A 205 4.53 -14.43 -1.48
N LEU A 206 4.18 -13.76 -0.39
CA LEU A 206 5.16 -13.08 0.46
C LEU A 206 6.14 -14.08 1.09
N GLU A 207 5.65 -15.23 1.56
CA GLU A 207 6.51 -16.30 2.09
C GLU A 207 7.46 -16.85 1.02
N ASP A 208 6.94 -17.11 -0.18
CA ASP A 208 7.72 -17.60 -1.32
C ASP A 208 8.79 -16.60 -1.76
N GLU A 209 8.43 -15.33 -1.95
CA GLU A 209 9.36 -14.27 -2.37
C GLU A 209 10.39 -13.94 -1.29
N SER A 210 10.01 -14.02 0.01
CA SER A 210 10.94 -13.88 1.12
C SER A 210 11.98 -14.99 1.11
N THR A 211 11.53 -16.24 0.96
CA THR A 211 12.41 -17.41 0.91
C THR A 211 13.33 -17.37 -0.31
N CYS A 212 12.81 -17.01 -1.48
CA CYS A 212 13.59 -16.85 -2.72
C CYS A 212 14.64 -15.74 -2.62
N SER A 213 14.37 -14.71 -1.81
CA SER A 213 15.31 -13.62 -1.53
C SER A 213 16.31 -13.94 -0.41
N GLY A 214 16.20 -15.12 0.21
CA GLY A 214 17.05 -15.55 1.33
C GLY A 214 16.75 -14.82 2.64
N PHE A 215 15.53 -14.29 2.79
CA PHE A 215 15.08 -13.66 4.03
C PHE A 215 14.55 -14.71 5.01
N ASP A 216 14.70 -14.44 6.29
CA ASP A 216 13.98 -15.20 7.31
C ASP A 216 12.49 -14.82 7.26
N TRP A 217 11.61 -15.80 7.45
CA TRP A 217 10.16 -15.61 7.48
C TRP A 217 9.59 -16.10 8.81
N SER A 218 8.70 -15.33 9.42
CA SER A 218 7.95 -15.78 10.60
C SER A 218 6.53 -15.23 10.66
N VAL A 219 5.62 -16.07 11.15
CA VAL A 219 4.27 -15.66 11.55
C VAL A 219 4.23 -15.61 13.06
N LEU A 220 3.92 -14.45 13.62
CA LEU A 220 3.99 -14.14 15.04
C LEU A 220 2.61 -13.80 15.57
N CYS A 221 2.37 -14.05 16.86
CA CYS A 221 1.24 -13.42 17.53
C CYS A 221 1.52 -11.93 17.75
N GLU A 222 0.48 -11.17 18.07
CA GLU A 222 0.58 -9.72 18.24
C GLU A 222 1.61 -9.29 19.30
N ALA A 223 1.68 -10.01 20.43
CA ALA A 223 2.63 -9.70 21.49
C ALA A 223 4.09 -9.87 21.02
N GLU A 224 4.40 -11.00 20.37
CA GLU A 224 5.72 -11.27 19.81
C GLU A 224 6.09 -10.28 18.71
N PHE A 225 5.13 -9.93 17.84
CA PHE A 225 5.34 -8.92 16.81
C PHE A 225 5.68 -7.57 17.44
N GLY A 226 4.89 -7.12 18.43
CA GLY A 226 5.14 -5.88 19.15
C GLY A 226 6.51 -5.85 19.83
N GLU A 227 6.94 -6.93 20.48
CA GLU A 227 8.26 -7.03 21.11
C GLU A 227 9.42 -6.86 20.10
N ARG A 228 9.26 -7.30 18.85
CA ARG A 228 10.29 -7.16 17.82
C ARG A 228 10.49 -5.72 17.33
N PHE A 229 9.46 -4.88 17.46
CA PHE A 229 9.46 -3.47 17.05
C PHE A 229 9.50 -2.49 18.23
N ALA A 230 9.25 -2.93 19.46
CA ALA A 230 9.33 -2.10 20.66
C ALA A 230 10.77 -1.89 21.20
N GLY A 231 11.77 -2.55 20.59
CA GLY A 231 13.16 -2.57 21.04
C GLY A 231 14.16 -1.89 20.10
N ALA A 232 13.71 -0.99 19.22
CA ALA A 232 14.56 -0.12 18.42
C ALA A 232 14.71 1.25 19.10
#